data_AF-A0A4Q7CIY2-F1
#
_entry.id   AF-A0A4Q7CIY2-F1
#
_cell.length_a   1.000
_cell.length_b   1.000
_cell.length_c   1.000
_cell.angle_alpha   90.00
_cell.angle_beta   90.00
_cell.angle_gamma   90.00
#
_symmetry.space_group_name_H-M   'P 1'
#
loop_
_entity.id
_entity.type
_entity.pdbx_description
1 polymer ?
#
loop_
_entity_poly.entity_id
_entity_poly.type
_entity_poly.pdbx_seq_one_letter_code
_entity_poly.pdbx_strand_id
1 'polypeptide(L)' 'PVEMGTGGAIPLVTDLQHAFPEATVLVTAVTDPESRMHGIDESLHLGDFRRAILTEALMLAGLAE' A
#
# COMPACT_ATOMS: atom_id res chain seq x y z
N PRO A 1 -3.65 7.75 -17.79
CA PRO A 1 -4.22 7.16 -16.56
C PRO A 1 -3.16 6.31 -15.88
N VAL A 2 -3.02 6.37 -14.55
CA VAL A 2 -2.23 5.38 -13.82
C VAL A 2 -3.14 4.17 -13.63
N GLU A 3 -2.80 3.06 -14.26
CA GLU A 3 -3.50 1.79 -14.04
C GLU A 3 -3.15 1.32 -12.62
N MET A 4 -4.11 1.35 -11.70
CA MET A 4 -3.96 0.76 -10.38
C MET A 4 -4.52 -0.65 -10.39
N GLY A 5 -3.70 -1.64 -10.03
CA GLY A 5 -4.15 -3.00 -9.84
C GLY A 5 -5.16 -3.08 -8.70
N THR A 6 -6.34 -3.63 -8.95
CA THR A 6 -7.25 -4.04 -7.88
C THR A 6 -6.78 -5.40 -7.36
N GLY A 7 -6.06 -5.40 -6.24
CA GLY A 7 -5.74 -6.63 -5.52
C GLY A 7 -6.99 -7.36 -5.02
N GLY A 8 -6.79 -8.49 -4.32
CA GLY A 8 -7.87 -9.17 -3.61
C GLY A 8 -8.48 -8.31 -2.49
N ALA A 9 -9.56 -8.79 -1.89
CA ALA A 9 -10.18 -8.10 -0.76
C ALA A 9 -9.19 -7.99 0.41
N ILE A 10 -9.17 -6.82 1.06
CA ILE A 10 -8.43 -6.57 2.30
C ILE A 10 -9.47 -6.32 3.40
N PRO A 11 -9.95 -7.38 4.11
CA PRO A 11 -11.07 -7.26 5.05
C PRO A 11 -10.85 -6.20 6.13
N LEU A 12 -9.60 -5.99 6.55
CA LEU A 12 -9.24 -4.96 7.52
C LEU A 12 -9.65 -3.55 7.08
N VAL A 13 -9.63 -3.24 5.79
CA VAL A 13 -10.07 -1.92 5.28
C VAL A 13 -11.56 -1.72 5.58
N THR A 14 -12.36 -2.75 5.32
CA THR A 14 -13.80 -2.75 5.60
C THR A 14 -14.05 -2.59 7.11
N ASP A 15 -13.31 -3.32 7.94
CA ASP A 15 -13.46 -3.24 9.40
C ASP A 15 -13.08 -1.85 9.94
N LEU A 16 -12.01 -1.24 9.41
CA LEU A 16 -11.58 0.11 9.77
C LEU A 16 -12.60 1.16 9.33
N GLN A 17 -13.17 1.03 8.13
CA GLN A 17 -14.22 1.94 7.65
C GLN A 17 -15.50 1.85 8.49
N HIS A 18 -15.88 0.66 8.96
CA HIS A 18 -17.01 0.52 9.86
C HIS A 18 -16.75 1.09 11.25
N ALA A 19 -15.55 0.88 11.80
CA ALA A 19 -15.19 1.36 13.13
C ALA A 19 -14.96 2.88 13.17
N PHE A 20 -14.45 3.46 12.08
CA PHE A 20 -14.07 4.86 11.97
C PHE A 20 -14.61 5.47 10.66
N PRO A 21 -15.93 5.73 10.55
CA PRO A 21 -16.57 6.14 9.29
C PRO A 21 -16.07 7.48 8.75
N GLU A 22 -15.55 8.35 9.60
CA GLU A 22 -14.99 9.65 9.22
C GLU A 22 -13.49 9.58 8.86
N ALA A 23 -12.84 8.45 9.11
CA ALA A 23 -11.42 8.29 8.81
C ALA A 23 -11.21 7.96 7.33
N THR A 24 -10.26 8.67 6.70
CA THR A 24 -9.77 8.29 5.37
C THR A 24 -8.80 7.12 5.51
N VAL A 25 -9.04 6.04 4.75
CA VAL A 25 -8.13 4.89 4.70
C VAL A 25 -7.34 4.93 3.40
N LEU A 26 -6.02 5.11 3.49
CA LEU A 26 -5.11 4.94 2.37
C LEU A 26 -4.36 3.61 2.52
N VAL A 27 -4.51 2.74 1.52
CA VAL A 27 -3.73 1.51 1.43
C VAL A 27 -2.66 1.70 0.36
N THR A 28 -1.42 1.41 0.71
CA THR A 28 -0.30 1.39 -0.23
C THR A 28 0.37 0.03 -0.21
N ALA A 29 1.03 -0.32 -1.32
CA ALA A 29 1.81 -1.53 -1.43
C ALA A 29 2.92 -1.32 -2.47
N VAL A 30 4.01 -2.06 -2.32
CA VAL A 30 5.01 -2.23 -3.37
C VAL A 30 4.67 -3.52 -4.09
N THR A 31 4.13 -3.38 -5.29
CA THR A 31 3.62 -4.48 -6.08
C THR A 31 3.95 -4.23 -7.54
N ASP A 32 4.60 -5.21 -8.14
CA ASP A 32 4.87 -5.29 -9.56
C ASP A 32 4.46 -6.70 -10.05
N PRO A 33 4.31 -6.91 -11.37
CA PRO A 33 3.90 -8.21 -11.91
C PRO A 33 4.82 -9.39 -11.54
N GLU A 34 6.09 -9.11 -11.21
CA GLU A 34 7.09 -10.09 -10.81
C GLU A 34 7.16 -10.29 -9.28
N SER A 35 6.41 -9.53 -8.49
CA SER A 35 6.39 -9.68 -7.04
C SER A 35 5.85 -11.04 -6.59
N ARG A 36 4.93 -11.65 -7.36
CA ARG A 36 4.42 -13.02 -7.15
C ARG A 36 4.08 -13.32 -5.69
N MET A 37 3.39 -12.38 -5.05
CA MET A 37 3.01 -12.48 -3.63
C MET A 37 2.35 -13.84 -3.36
N HIS A 38 2.79 -14.53 -2.30
CA HIS A 38 2.37 -15.88 -1.90
C HIS A 38 2.84 -17.03 -2.82
N GLY A 39 3.73 -16.77 -3.79
CA GLY A 39 4.37 -17.76 -4.66
C GLY A 39 5.70 -18.30 -4.12
N ILE A 40 6.25 -19.33 -4.77
CA ILE A 40 7.57 -19.89 -4.38
C ILE A 40 8.72 -18.95 -4.75
N ASP A 41 8.46 -18.09 -5.72
CA ASP A 41 9.35 -17.13 -6.36
C ASP A 41 8.91 -15.69 -6.03
N GLU A 42 8.31 -15.51 -4.85
CA GLU A 42 7.97 -14.18 -4.32
C GLU A 42 9.20 -13.28 -4.29
N SER A 43 9.03 -12.05 -4.77
CA SER A 43 10.11 -11.09 -4.90
C SER A 43 9.65 -9.66 -4.59
N LEU A 44 10.62 -8.77 -4.33
CA LEU A 44 10.37 -7.36 -4.03
C LEU A 44 11.44 -6.50 -4.68
N HIS A 45 11.03 -5.55 -5.53
CA HIS A 45 11.98 -4.62 -6.13
C HIS A 45 12.51 -3.61 -5.09
N LEU A 46 13.80 -3.71 -4.76
CA LEU A 46 14.44 -2.87 -3.73
C LEU A 46 14.44 -1.38 -4.06
N GLY A 47 14.45 -1.03 -5.36
CA GLY A 47 14.34 0.36 -5.81
C GLY A 47 12.98 0.97 -5.48
N ASP A 48 11.91 0.17 -5.64
CA ASP A 48 10.54 0.61 -5.40
C ASP A 48 10.27 0.63 -3.90
N PHE A 49 10.76 -0.37 -3.17
CA PHE A 49 10.67 -0.40 -1.72
C PHE A 49 11.32 0.81 -1.06
N ARG A 50 12.52 1.19 -1.51
CA ARG A 50 13.20 2.41 -1.04
C ARG A 50 12.36 3.66 -1.28
N ARG A 51 11.73 3.77 -2.45
CA ARG A 51 10.89 4.94 -2.79
C ARG A 51 9.61 4.96 -1.98
N ALA A 52 8.97 3.83 -1.76
CA ALA A 52 7.77 3.71 -0.94
C ALA A 52 8.04 4.16 0.50
N ILE A 53 9.13 3.67 1.12
CA ILE A 53 9.54 4.10 2.46
C ILE A 53 9.73 5.62 2.53
N LEU A 54 10.45 6.20 1.58
CA LEU A 54 10.69 7.64 1.54
C LEU A 54 9.38 8.42 1.42
N THR A 55 8.49 8.00 0.53
CA THR A 55 7.19 8.62 0.33
C THR A 55 6.34 8.57 1.60
N GLU A 56 6.27 7.42 2.27
CA GLU A 56 5.50 7.27 3.51
C GLU A 56 6.06 8.16 4.62
N ALA A 57 7.40 8.21 4.78
CA ALA A 57 8.04 9.09 5.74
C ALA A 57 7.75 10.57 5.46
N LEU A 58 7.81 11.00 4.20
CA LEU A 58 7.50 12.38 3.80
C LEU A 58 6.01 12.71 4.00
N MET A 59 5.13 11.76 3.70
CA MET A 59 3.69 11.94 3.89
C MET A 59 3.33 12.08 5.37
N LEU A 60 3.87 11.21 6.24
CA LEU A 60 3.68 11.32 7.68
C LEU A 60 4.27 12.63 8.23
N ALA A 61 5.44 13.04 7.76
CA ALA A 61 6.03 14.32 8.15
C ALA A 61 5.13 15.50 7.76
N GLY A 62 4.59 15.51 6.53
CA GLY A 62 3.68 16.57 6.07
C GLY A 62 2.31 16.58 6.76
N LEU A 63 1.85 15.45 7.30
CA LEU A 63 0.62 15.38 8.10
C LEU A 63 0.82 15.80 9.56
N ALA A 64 2.08 15.84 10.04
CA ALA A 64 2.42 16.24 11.39
C ALA A 64 2.61 17.77 11.54
N GLU A 65 2.64 18.50 10.41
CA GLU A 65 2.60 19.96 10.34
C GLU A 65 1.16 20.49 10.45
#